data_AF-A0A5B8MQI9-F1
#
_entry.id   AF-A0A5B8MQI9-F1
#
_cell.length_a   1.000
_cell.length_b   1.000
_cell.length_c   1.000
_cell.angle_alpha   90.00
_cell.angle_beta   90.00
_cell.angle_gamma   90.00
#
_symmetry.space_group_name_H-M   'P 1'
#
loop_
_entity.id
_entity.type
_entity.pdbx_description
1 polymer ?
#
loop_
_entity_poly.entity_id
_entity_poly.type
_entity_poly.pdbx_seq_one_letter_code
_entity_poly.pdbx_strand_id
1 'polypeptide(L)'
;MKKRWKDDASYASKVSKGRSGIEPWNKGKRLSEGHKERIRESRRGSSHSKDTREKMSRSQRRRHTAARVLQSVDKIVQAQEATRKAGPPPPSVASLAPTTTSGGGGEADHQKKAMVARYKTMLHDFRILEKEIEPWVSQFLSEHGRKPNLSDVRATKMDWLIQKYNTYNLMKQQLMVRIPGIRGQMSRTPSTSTAVMARGGQEETGKEAKLSAFFSAVNAKAEREDDSSKLESNPRVKMAMRKAELYRQEQEQHRRDQDKVDLGLDLDLDLVKAEVGDDQQD
;
A
#
# COMPACT_ATOMS: atom_id res chain seq x y z
N MET A 1 -4.41 -24.10 -1.07
CA MET A 1 -4.89 -25.12 -2.03
C MET A 1 -5.66 -24.55 -3.26
N LYS A 2 -5.36 -23.35 -3.79
CA LYS A 2 -6.13 -22.75 -4.92
C LYS A 2 -5.37 -22.56 -6.25
N LYS A 3 -4.19 -23.17 -6.42
CA LYS A 3 -3.34 -22.99 -7.63
C LYS A 3 -3.47 -24.10 -8.68
N ARG A 4 -4.15 -25.21 -8.40
CA ARG A 4 -4.09 -26.41 -9.27
C ARG A 4 -4.90 -26.33 -10.57
N TRP A 5 -5.78 -25.35 -10.74
CA TRP A 5 -6.67 -25.30 -11.93
C TRP A 5 -6.14 -24.47 -13.08
N LYS A 6 -5.10 -23.66 -12.88
CA LYS A 6 -4.59 -22.77 -13.93
C LYS A 6 -3.63 -23.45 -14.91
N ASP A 7 -2.89 -24.46 -14.43
CA ASP A 7 -1.79 -25.06 -15.21
C ASP A 7 -2.10 -26.48 -15.69
N ASP A 8 -3.30 -27.00 -15.39
CA ASP A 8 -3.73 -28.31 -15.88
C ASP A 8 -4.34 -28.17 -17.27
N ALA A 9 -3.52 -28.41 -18.29
CA ALA A 9 -3.92 -28.42 -19.69
C ALA A 9 -5.10 -29.37 -19.96
N SER A 10 -5.23 -30.45 -19.17
CA SER A 10 -6.34 -31.40 -19.29
C SER A 10 -7.67 -30.77 -18.83
N TYR A 11 -7.64 -29.95 -17.79
CA TYR A 11 -8.82 -29.25 -17.28
C TYR A 11 -9.25 -28.14 -18.24
N ALA A 12 -8.31 -27.35 -18.75
CA ALA A 12 -8.59 -26.32 -19.75
C ALA A 12 -9.20 -26.93 -21.03
N SER A 13 -8.68 -28.07 -21.50
CA SER A 13 -9.22 -28.81 -22.64
C SER A 13 -10.63 -29.37 -22.36
N LYS A 14 -10.89 -29.91 -21.17
CA LYS A 14 -12.24 -30.36 -20.77
C LYS A 14 -13.25 -29.21 -20.73
N VAL A 15 -12.87 -28.05 -20.17
CA VAL A 15 -13.74 -26.87 -20.10
C VAL A 15 -13.99 -26.28 -21.48
N SER A 16 -12.96 -26.21 -22.34
CA SER A 16 -13.15 -25.70 -23.71
C SER A 16 -14.02 -26.64 -24.53
N LYS A 17 -13.82 -27.96 -24.43
CA LYS A 17 -14.63 -28.98 -25.11
C LYS A 17 -16.09 -29.00 -24.63
N GLY A 18 -16.32 -28.75 -23.33
CA GLY A 18 -17.68 -28.58 -22.78
C GLY A 18 -18.37 -27.28 -23.18
N ARG A 19 -17.61 -26.26 -23.64
CA ARG A 19 -18.17 -24.98 -24.11
C ARG A 19 -18.22 -24.88 -25.63
N SER A 20 -17.42 -25.64 -26.36
CA SER A 20 -17.47 -25.75 -27.82
C SER A 20 -18.72 -26.53 -28.22
N GLY A 21 -19.77 -25.81 -28.61
CA GLY A 21 -21.06 -26.40 -29.00
C GLY A 21 -22.23 -25.89 -28.18
N ILE A 22 -21.99 -25.26 -27.02
CA ILE A 22 -23.03 -24.45 -26.36
C ILE A 22 -23.11 -23.15 -27.15
N GLU A 23 -24.06 -23.09 -28.06
CA GLU A 23 -24.42 -21.85 -28.72
C GLU A 23 -24.76 -20.84 -27.61
N PRO A 24 -24.07 -19.68 -27.52
CA PRO A 24 -24.39 -18.68 -26.53
C PRO A 24 -25.87 -18.38 -26.67
N TRP A 25 -26.63 -18.58 -25.59
CA TRP A 25 -28.09 -18.49 -25.56
C TRP A 25 -28.66 -17.17 -26.12
N ASN A 26 -27.80 -16.20 -26.41
CA ASN A 26 -28.12 -14.90 -26.96
C ASN A 26 -27.25 -14.47 -28.15
N LYS A 27 -26.64 -15.41 -28.90
CA LYS A 27 -25.90 -15.05 -30.13
C LYS A 27 -26.90 -14.58 -31.20
N GLY A 28 -26.81 -13.30 -31.59
CA GLY A 28 -27.49 -12.73 -32.75
C GLY A 28 -28.87 -12.10 -32.51
N LYS A 29 -29.57 -12.43 -31.42
CA LYS A 29 -30.82 -11.75 -31.06
C LYS A 29 -30.51 -10.41 -30.40
N ARG A 30 -30.77 -9.30 -31.12
CA ARG A 30 -30.74 -7.96 -30.51
C ARG A 30 -31.78 -7.95 -29.39
N LEU A 31 -31.43 -7.44 -28.21
CA LEU A 31 -32.41 -7.24 -27.14
C LEU A 31 -33.58 -6.43 -27.69
N SER A 32 -34.81 -6.90 -27.48
CA SER A 32 -36.01 -6.14 -27.86
C SER A 32 -36.04 -4.80 -27.11
N GLU A 33 -36.62 -3.77 -27.72
CA GLU A 33 -36.72 -2.45 -27.10
C GLU A 33 -37.41 -2.51 -25.74
N GLY A 34 -38.52 -3.27 -25.63
CA GLY A 34 -39.19 -3.49 -24.33
C GLY A 34 -38.35 -4.25 -23.29
N HIS A 35 -37.33 -5.01 -23.68
CA HIS A 35 -36.38 -5.60 -22.72
C HIS A 35 -35.31 -4.59 -22.30
N LYS A 36 -34.81 -3.77 -23.23
CA LYS A 36 -33.87 -2.67 -22.91
C LYS A 36 -34.52 -1.66 -21.98
N GLU A 37 -35.80 -1.34 -22.20
CA GLU A 37 -36.58 -0.42 -21.37
C GLU A 37 -36.74 -0.97 -19.95
N ARG A 38 -37.08 -2.26 -19.79
CA ARG A 38 -37.08 -2.92 -18.47
C ARG A 38 -35.72 -2.89 -17.75
N ILE A 39 -34.61 -3.05 -18.48
CA ILE A 39 -33.26 -2.88 -17.90
C ILE A 39 -33.01 -1.42 -17.49
N ARG A 40 -33.49 -0.43 -18.24
CA ARG A 40 -33.37 0.99 -17.88
C ARG A 40 -34.23 1.32 -16.66
N GLU A 41 -35.48 0.86 -16.63
CA GLU A 41 -36.43 1.04 -15.53
C GLU A 41 -35.87 0.47 -14.23
N SER A 42 -35.42 -0.79 -14.25
CA SER A 42 -34.81 -1.45 -13.07
C SER A 42 -33.54 -0.76 -12.58
N ARG A 43 -32.83 -0.03 -13.45
CA ARG A 43 -31.67 0.79 -13.07
C ARG A 43 -32.05 2.17 -12.58
N ARG A 44 -33.25 2.66 -12.89
CA ARG A 44 -33.76 3.95 -12.44
C ARG A 44 -34.08 3.86 -10.95
N GLY A 45 -33.33 4.58 -10.13
CA GLY A 45 -33.48 4.58 -8.66
C GLY A 45 -32.52 3.65 -7.91
N SER A 46 -31.92 2.65 -8.56
CA SER A 46 -30.86 1.84 -7.94
C SER A 46 -29.51 2.54 -8.02
N SER A 47 -29.32 3.56 -7.20
CA SER A 47 -27.99 4.12 -6.97
C SER A 47 -27.31 3.35 -5.83
N HIS A 48 -26.04 2.98 -6.02
CA HIS A 48 -25.29 2.37 -4.93
C HIS A 48 -25.17 3.38 -3.79
N SER A 49 -25.37 2.92 -2.55
CA SER A 49 -25.18 3.74 -1.36
C SER A 49 -23.79 4.39 -1.34
N LYS A 50 -23.67 5.54 -0.68
CA LYS A 50 -22.41 6.29 -0.59
C LYS A 50 -21.25 5.40 -0.08
N ASP A 51 -21.52 4.59 0.94
CA ASP A 51 -20.57 3.62 1.49
C ASP A 51 -20.14 2.55 0.44
N THR A 52 -21.09 1.96 -0.28
CA THR A 52 -20.78 0.97 -1.33
C THR A 52 -19.96 1.59 -2.45
N ARG A 53 -20.31 2.81 -2.87
CA ARG A 53 -19.56 3.56 -3.89
C ARG A 53 -18.14 3.86 -3.43
N GLU A 54 -17.95 4.21 -2.16
CA GLU A 54 -16.63 4.42 -1.58
C GLU A 54 -15.81 3.12 -1.52
N LYS A 55 -16.41 2.00 -1.11
CA LYS A 55 -15.76 0.68 -1.12
C LYS A 55 -15.32 0.27 -2.52
N MET A 56 -16.19 0.46 -3.53
CA MET A 56 -15.85 0.23 -4.93
C MET A 56 -14.70 1.13 -5.39
N SER A 57 -14.76 2.43 -5.09
CA SER A 57 -13.71 3.39 -5.43
C SER A 57 -12.37 3.02 -4.80
N ARG A 58 -12.35 2.68 -3.50
CA ARG A 58 -11.14 2.22 -2.79
C ARG A 58 -10.58 0.94 -3.42
N SER A 59 -11.44 -0.03 -3.75
CA SER A 59 -11.04 -1.26 -4.43
C SER A 59 -10.42 -0.97 -5.80
N GLN A 60 -11.04 -0.10 -6.58
CA GLN A 60 -10.57 0.28 -7.91
C GLN A 60 -9.22 1.02 -7.83
N ARG A 61 -9.05 1.96 -6.89
CA ARG A 61 -7.76 2.61 -6.61
C ARG A 61 -6.67 1.58 -6.29
N ARG A 62 -6.96 0.59 -5.43
CA ARG A 62 -6.00 -0.49 -5.11
C ARG A 62 -5.60 -1.29 -6.34
N ARG A 63 -6.57 -1.64 -7.21
CA ARG A 63 -6.29 -2.36 -8.46
C ARG A 63 -5.41 -1.54 -9.41
N HIS A 64 -5.71 -0.24 -9.60
CA HIS A 64 -4.91 0.63 -10.45
C HIS A 64 -3.49 0.82 -9.91
N THR A 65 -3.32 1.00 -8.60
CA THR A 65 -1.99 1.09 -7.99
C THR A 65 -1.21 -0.20 -8.21
N ALA A 66 -1.81 -1.36 -7.96
CA ALA A 66 -1.17 -2.65 -8.21
C ALA A 66 -0.77 -2.82 -9.69
N ALA A 67 -1.64 -2.44 -10.62
CA ALA A 67 -1.35 -2.49 -12.05
C ALA A 67 -0.16 -1.59 -12.44
N ARG A 68 -0.09 -0.36 -11.89
CA ARG A 68 1.07 0.55 -12.12
C ARG A 68 2.37 -0.03 -11.58
N VAL A 69 2.34 -0.66 -10.40
CA VAL A 69 3.54 -1.29 -9.83
C VAL A 69 4.00 -2.44 -10.72
N LEU A 70 3.10 -3.32 -11.16
CA LEU A 70 3.45 -4.42 -12.08
C LEU A 70 4.06 -3.90 -13.38
N GLN A 71 3.47 -2.86 -13.98
CA GLN A 71 4.05 -2.22 -15.18
C GLN A 71 5.43 -1.62 -14.92
N SER A 72 5.69 -1.04 -13.75
CA SER A 72 7.02 -0.52 -13.41
C SER A 72 8.05 -1.64 -13.23
N VAL A 73 7.63 -2.78 -12.65
CA VAL A 73 8.49 -3.96 -12.48
C VAL A 73 8.84 -4.55 -13.84
N ASP A 74 7.86 -4.70 -14.75
CA ASP A 74 8.12 -5.23 -16.10
C ASP A 74 9.08 -4.34 -16.89
N LYS A 75 8.98 -3.00 -16.75
CA LYS A 75 9.93 -2.07 -17.36
C LYS A 75 11.36 -2.24 -16.83
N ILE A 76 11.53 -2.47 -15.53
CA ILE A 76 12.85 -2.70 -14.93
C ILE A 76 13.44 -4.02 -15.43
N VAL A 77 12.63 -5.08 -15.51
CA VAL A 77 13.06 -6.38 -16.02
C VAL A 77 13.49 -6.26 -17.49
N GLN A 78 12.69 -5.60 -18.33
CA GLN A 78 13.05 -5.34 -19.72
C GLN A 78 14.33 -4.52 -19.85
N ALA A 79 14.54 -3.50 -19.00
CA ALA A 79 15.77 -2.72 -19.00
C ALA A 79 17.00 -3.57 -18.62
N GLN A 80 16.87 -4.47 -17.64
CA GLN A 80 17.94 -5.41 -17.27
C GLN A 80 18.23 -6.45 -18.35
N GLU A 81 17.20 -6.92 -19.05
CA GLU A 81 17.38 -7.83 -20.18
C GLU A 81 18.06 -7.13 -21.36
N ALA A 82 17.71 -5.87 -21.64
CA ALA A 82 18.35 -5.07 -22.67
C ALA A 82 19.84 -4.83 -22.37
N THR A 83 20.22 -4.53 -21.13
CA THR A 83 21.65 -4.37 -20.76
C THR A 83 22.44 -5.68 -20.82
N ARG A 84 21.80 -6.82 -20.52
CA ARG A 84 22.42 -8.14 -20.70
C ARG A 84 22.62 -8.49 -22.17
N LYS A 85 21.68 -8.11 -23.03
CA LYS A 85 21.72 -8.42 -24.47
C LYS A 85 22.63 -7.48 -25.26
N ALA A 86 22.86 -6.27 -24.77
CA ALA A 86 23.71 -5.27 -25.41
C ALA A 86 25.22 -5.54 -25.24
N GLY A 87 25.63 -6.39 -24.29
CA GLY A 87 27.04 -6.62 -23.97
C GLY A 87 27.72 -5.38 -23.36
N PRO A 88 28.54 -5.52 -22.31
CA PRO A 88 29.31 -4.39 -21.81
C PRO A 88 30.30 -3.91 -22.90
N PRO A 89 30.45 -2.59 -23.16
CA PRO A 89 31.57 -2.11 -23.97
C PRO A 89 32.88 -2.53 -23.28
N PRO A 90 33.90 -2.98 -24.04
CA PRO A 90 35.13 -3.47 -23.45
C PRO A 90 35.81 -2.35 -22.63
N PRO A 91 36.22 -2.63 -21.37
CA PRO A 91 37.09 -1.71 -20.66
C PRO A 91 38.43 -1.66 -21.39
N SER A 92 38.85 -0.44 -21.73
CA SER A 92 40.19 -0.16 -22.25
C SER A 92 41.24 -0.77 -21.32
N VAL A 93 42.07 -1.63 -21.88
CA VAL A 93 43.15 -2.35 -21.21
C VAL A 93 44.24 -1.38 -20.74
N ALA A 94 44.44 -1.29 -19.42
CA ALA A 94 45.74 -0.97 -18.84
C ALA A 94 45.84 -1.54 -17.42
N SER A 95 46.85 -2.41 -17.26
CA SER A 95 47.53 -2.79 -16.03
C SER A 95 46.89 -3.77 -15.04
N LEU A 96 47.47 -4.98 -15.11
CA LEU A 96 48.08 -5.75 -14.02
C LEU A 96 47.16 -6.48 -13.04
N ALA A 97 47.06 -7.79 -13.31
CA ALA A 97 46.92 -8.96 -12.42
C ALA A 97 46.27 -8.77 -11.04
N PRO A 98 45.38 -9.72 -10.70
CA PRO A 98 45.83 -10.66 -9.69
C PRO A 98 45.54 -12.12 -10.03
N THR A 99 46.46 -12.92 -9.49
CA THR A 99 46.55 -14.36 -9.39
C THR A 99 45.22 -15.02 -9.05
N THR A 100 44.86 -16.00 -9.86
CA THR A 100 43.79 -16.96 -9.63
C THR A 100 44.15 -17.87 -8.45
N THR A 101 43.43 -17.75 -7.34
CA THR A 101 43.25 -18.86 -6.39
C THR A 101 41.76 -19.17 -6.32
N SER A 102 41.46 -20.36 -6.80
CA SER A 102 40.17 -21.06 -6.77
C SER A 102 39.55 -21.09 -5.37
N GLY A 103 38.33 -20.57 -5.25
CA GLY A 103 37.57 -20.54 -4.00
C GLY A 103 36.08 -20.26 -4.20
N GLY A 104 35.44 -20.98 -5.13
CA GLY A 104 34.02 -20.82 -5.52
C GLY A 104 32.97 -21.12 -4.44
N GLY A 105 33.34 -21.18 -3.15
CA GLY A 105 32.43 -21.35 -2.01
C GLY A 105 32.16 -20.07 -1.21
N GLY A 106 32.98 -19.02 -1.35
CA GLY A 106 32.94 -17.85 -0.45
C GLY A 106 31.72 -16.93 -0.63
N GLU A 107 31.27 -16.72 -1.86
CA GLU A 107 30.24 -15.71 -2.18
C GLU A 107 28.84 -16.12 -1.67
N ALA A 108 28.46 -17.38 -1.86
CA ALA A 108 27.20 -17.92 -1.34
C ALA A 108 27.17 -17.90 0.20
N ASP A 109 28.31 -18.16 0.84
CA ASP A 109 28.42 -18.10 2.29
C ASP A 109 28.38 -16.66 2.83
N HIS A 110 28.92 -15.68 2.09
CA HIS A 110 28.79 -14.26 2.43
C HIS A 110 27.33 -13.79 2.33
N GLN A 111 26.60 -14.20 1.29
CA GLN A 111 25.18 -13.89 1.16
C GLN A 111 24.35 -14.53 2.28
N LYS A 112 24.62 -15.78 2.64
CA LYS A 112 23.97 -16.45 3.79
C LYS A 112 24.27 -15.72 5.10
N LYS A 113 25.54 -15.38 5.37
CA LYS A 113 25.94 -14.63 6.57
C LYS A 113 25.27 -13.26 6.63
N ALA A 114 25.17 -12.55 5.51
CA ALA A 114 24.47 -11.27 5.43
C ALA A 114 22.95 -11.40 5.66
N MET A 115 22.32 -12.44 5.11
CA MET A 115 20.90 -12.73 5.37
C MET A 115 20.65 -13.06 6.84
N VAL A 116 21.49 -13.89 7.45
CA VAL A 116 21.41 -14.23 8.88
C VAL A 116 21.64 -13.00 9.75
N ALA A 117 22.61 -12.15 9.42
CA ALA A 117 22.87 -10.90 10.15
C ALA A 117 21.64 -9.97 10.11
N ARG A 118 21.05 -9.76 8.93
CA ARG A 118 19.80 -8.97 8.78
C ARG A 118 18.62 -9.57 9.54
N TYR A 119 18.55 -10.89 9.63
CA TYR A 119 17.52 -11.57 10.39
C TYR A 119 17.73 -11.40 11.91
N LYS A 120 18.98 -11.46 12.37
CA LYS A 120 19.33 -11.21 13.78
C LYS A 120 18.97 -9.78 14.20
N THR A 121 19.28 -8.77 13.38
CA THR A 121 18.88 -7.39 13.67
C THR A 121 17.36 -7.25 13.70
N MET A 122 16.65 -7.82 12.72
CA MET A 122 15.18 -7.81 12.69
C MET A 122 14.56 -8.48 13.94
N LEU A 123 15.11 -9.59 14.43
CA LEU A 123 14.65 -10.22 15.66
C LEU A 123 14.92 -9.38 16.90
N HIS A 124 16.06 -8.70 16.94
CA HIS A 124 16.42 -7.80 18.04
C HIS A 124 15.44 -6.62 18.09
N ASP A 125 15.22 -5.95 16.96
CA ASP A 125 14.29 -4.83 16.85
C ASP A 125 12.85 -5.25 17.18
N PHE A 126 12.47 -6.48 16.80
CA PHE A 126 11.16 -7.04 17.15
C PHE A 126 10.99 -7.21 18.66
N ARG A 127 12.02 -7.70 19.37
CA ARG A 127 11.99 -7.83 20.84
C ARG A 127 11.94 -6.48 21.55
N ILE A 128 12.61 -5.46 21.01
CA ILE A 128 12.52 -4.10 21.55
C ILE A 128 11.08 -3.59 21.40
N LEU A 129 10.51 -3.69 20.20
CA LEU A 129 9.12 -3.27 19.96
C LEU A 129 8.13 -4.02 20.86
N GLU A 130 8.31 -5.33 21.08
CA GLU A 130 7.47 -6.09 22.01
C GLU A 130 7.54 -5.53 23.43
N LYS A 131 8.74 -5.26 23.96
CA LYS A 131 8.90 -4.68 25.29
C LYS A 131 8.31 -3.27 25.41
N GLU A 132 8.39 -2.46 24.36
CA GLU A 132 7.84 -1.10 24.36
C GLU A 132 6.30 -1.10 24.36
N ILE A 133 5.66 -2.02 23.64
CA ILE A 133 4.19 -2.11 23.56
C ILE A 133 3.58 -2.98 24.66
N GLU A 134 4.36 -3.86 25.29
CA GLU A 134 3.92 -4.83 26.31
C GLU A 134 3.16 -4.21 27.48
N PRO A 135 3.57 -3.07 28.08
CA PRO A 135 2.82 -2.47 29.18
C PRO A 135 1.39 -2.11 28.77
N TRP A 136 1.23 -1.51 27.58
CA TRP A 136 -0.08 -1.14 27.06
C TRP A 136 -0.93 -2.37 26.69
N VAL A 137 -0.31 -3.36 26.05
CA VAL A 137 -0.99 -4.62 25.71
C VAL A 137 -1.47 -5.35 26.96
N SER A 138 -0.67 -5.35 28.03
CA SER A 138 -1.01 -6.00 29.31
C SER A 138 -2.16 -5.28 30.00
N GLN A 139 -2.13 -3.94 30.02
CA GLN A 139 -3.24 -3.13 30.53
C GLN A 139 -4.54 -3.42 29.75
N PHE A 140 -4.47 -3.39 28.42
CA PHE A 140 -5.62 -3.68 27.55
C PHE A 140 -6.18 -5.09 27.78
N LEU A 141 -5.29 -6.08 27.94
CA LEU A 141 -5.69 -7.47 28.19
C LEU A 141 -6.38 -7.61 29.56
N SER A 142 -5.93 -6.89 30.57
CA SER A 142 -6.56 -6.84 31.89
C SER A 142 -7.96 -6.21 31.82
N GLU A 143 -8.10 -5.10 31.10
CA GLU A 143 -9.37 -4.35 31.00
C GLU A 143 -10.42 -5.05 30.13
N HIS A 144 -10.01 -5.66 29.01
CA HIS A 144 -10.94 -6.19 28.02
C HIS A 144 -10.94 -7.71 27.89
N GLY A 145 -10.06 -8.43 28.58
CA GLY A 145 -9.96 -9.89 28.53
C GLY A 145 -9.60 -10.46 27.15
N ARG A 146 -9.12 -9.63 26.23
CA ARG A 146 -8.78 -10.03 24.85
C ARG A 146 -7.52 -9.35 24.35
N LYS A 147 -6.87 -9.97 23.36
CA LYS A 147 -5.72 -9.36 22.68
C LYS A 147 -6.16 -8.13 21.90
N PRO A 148 -5.42 -7.01 21.99
CA PRO A 148 -5.74 -5.82 21.21
C PRO A 148 -5.58 -6.11 19.72
N ASN A 149 -6.51 -5.57 18.92
CA ASN A 149 -6.46 -5.55 17.46
C ASN A 149 -6.05 -4.14 16.99
N LEU A 150 -5.66 -4.00 15.72
CA LEU A 150 -5.28 -2.72 15.14
C LEU A 150 -6.40 -1.67 15.23
N SER A 151 -7.67 -2.12 15.22
CA SER A 151 -8.81 -1.23 15.43
C SER A 151 -8.82 -0.60 16.82
N ASP A 152 -8.46 -1.37 17.85
CA ASP A 152 -8.42 -0.90 19.24
C ASP A 152 -7.28 0.09 19.44
N VAL A 153 -6.12 -0.20 18.85
CA VAL A 153 -4.96 0.69 18.88
C VAL A 153 -5.30 2.03 18.22
N ARG A 154 -6.03 2.03 17.10
CA ARG A 154 -6.48 3.28 16.44
C ARG A 154 -7.51 4.05 17.25
N ALA A 155 -8.34 3.36 18.05
CA ALA A 155 -9.33 4.01 18.90
C ALA A 155 -8.66 4.84 20.01
N THR A 156 -7.46 4.48 20.46
CA THR A 156 -6.70 5.25 21.46
C THR A 156 -6.24 6.62 20.95
N LYS A 157 -6.18 6.83 19.62
CA LYS A 157 -5.65 8.04 18.96
C LYS A 157 -4.22 8.42 19.39
N MET A 158 -3.46 7.47 19.94
CA MET A 158 -2.05 7.67 20.26
C MET A 158 -1.20 7.32 19.04
N ASP A 159 -0.72 8.34 18.32
CA ASP A 159 -0.01 8.16 17.04
C ASP A 159 1.26 7.31 17.17
N TRP A 160 2.04 7.50 18.24
CA TRP A 160 3.26 6.73 18.50
C TRP A 160 2.95 5.23 18.64
N LEU A 161 1.87 4.87 19.34
CA LEU A 161 1.46 3.49 19.56
C LEU A 161 0.92 2.88 18.26
N ILE A 162 0.14 3.64 17.49
CA ILE A 162 -0.35 3.22 16.17
C ILE A 162 0.83 2.90 15.24
N GLN A 163 1.84 3.78 15.19
CA GLN A 163 3.04 3.57 14.40
C GLN A 163 3.80 2.31 14.85
N LYS A 164 4.12 2.20 16.15
CA LYS A 164 4.85 1.07 16.71
C LYS A 164 4.12 -0.26 16.50
N TYR A 165 2.80 -0.30 16.70
CA TYR A 165 1.99 -1.49 16.50
C TYR A 165 1.86 -1.89 15.02
N ASN A 166 1.83 -0.93 14.09
CA ASN A 166 1.92 -1.22 12.65
C ASN A 166 3.28 -1.85 12.30
N THR A 167 4.38 -1.27 12.80
CA THR A 167 5.74 -1.78 12.59
C THR A 167 5.90 -3.19 13.18
N TYR A 168 5.39 -3.42 14.40
CA TYR A 168 5.34 -4.73 15.03
C TYR A 168 4.63 -5.78 14.14
N ASN A 169 3.44 -5.47 13.64
CA ASN A 169 2.70 -6.38 12.75
C ASN A 169 3.42 -6.64 11.43
N LEU A 170 4.05 -5.61 10.85
CA LEU A 170 4.83 -5.74 9.63
C LEU A 170 6.03 -6.66 9.84
N MET A 171 6.81 -6.46 10.90
CA MET A 171 7.96 -7.29 11.24
C MET A 171 7.55 -8.72 11.56
N LYS A 172 6.44 -8.92 12.30
CA LYS A 172 5.86 -10.24 12.56
C LYS A 172 5.52 -10.98 11.26
N GLN A 173 4.91 -10.31 10.29
CA GLN A 173 4.61 -10.89 8.98
C GLN A 173 5.89 -11.20 8.20
N GLN A 174 6.88 -10.29 8.21
CA GLN A 174 8.17 -10.50 7.53
C GLN A 174 8.91 -11.71 8.10
N LEU A 175 8.94 -11.85 9.43
CA LEU A 175 9.50 -13.02 10.11
C LEU A 175 8.75 -14.30 9.69
N MET A 176 7.42 -14.32 9.76
CA MET A 176 6.63 -15.50 9.37
C MET A 176 6.82 -15.93 7.92
N VAL A 177 6.97 -14.98 6.99
CA VAL A 177 7.13 -15.29 5.55
C VAL A 177 8.57 -15.71 5.22
N ARG A 178 9.58 -15.12 5.88
CA ARG A 178 10.99 -15.36 5.56
C ARG A 178 11.59 -16.57 6.27
N ILE A 179 11.11 -16.93 7.46
CA ILE A 179 11.62 -18.08 8.24
C ILE A 179 11.54 -19.41 7.46
N PRO A 180 10.45 -19.74 6.74
CA PRO A 180 10.38 -20.97 5.96
C PRO A 180 11.43 -21.05 4.84
N GLY A 181 11.71 -19.93 4.16
CA GLY A 181 12.70 -19.88 3.07
C GLY A 181 14.13 -20.08 3.58
N ILE A 182 14.48 -19.45 4.71
CA ILE A 182 15.81 -19.56 5.31
C ILE A 182 16.02 -20.97 5.88
N ARG A 183 15.01 -21.57 6.53
CA ARG A 183 15.11 -22.91 7.12
C ARG A 183 15.24 -24.01 6.07
N GLY A 184 14.60 -23.85 4.91
CA GLY A 184 14.72 -24.79 3.78
C GLY A 184 16.05 -24.69 3.03
N GLN A 185 16.72 -23.53 3.05
CA GLN A 185 18.02 -23.35 2.42
C GLN A 185 19.20 -23.74 3.32
N MET A 186 19.07 -23.64 4.64
CA MET A 186 20.13 -24.03 5.58
C MET A 186 20.25 -25.55 5.78
N SER A 187 19.17 -26.33 5.54
CA SER A 187 19.17 -27.80 5.67
C SER A 187 19.64 -28.55 4.41
N ARG A 188 19.82 -27.85 3.28
CA ARG A 188 20.48 -28.41 2.10
C ARG A 188 21.99 -28.22 2.22
N THR A 189 22.61 -28.98 3.10
CA THR A 189 24.02 -29.32 2.92
C THR A 189 24.09 -30.28 1.72
N PRO A 190 24.96 -30.04 0.72
CA PRO A 190 25.22 -31.05 -0.31
C PRO A 190 26.04 -32.17 0.35
N SER A 191 25.37 -33.15 0.95
CA SER A 191 26.03 -34.43 1.18
C SER A 191 26.29 -35.07 -0.17
N THR A 192 27.56 -35.30 -0.45
CA THR A 192 28.09 -36.03 -1.60
C THR A 192 27.35 -37.35 -1.78
N SER A 193 26.37 -37.40 -2.68
CA SER A 193 25.86 -38.64 -3.26
C SER A 193 25.03 -38.32 -4.50
N THR A 194 25.57 -38.75 -5.65
CA THR A 194 24.86 -39.03 -6.90
C THR A 194 24.16 -37.87 -7.60
N ALA A 195 24.84 -37.42 -8.66
CA ALA A 195 24.24 -36.80 -9.83
C ALA A 195 22.99 -37.56 -10.29
N VAL A 196 21.89 -36.83 -10.52
CA VAL A 196 20.86 -37.05 -11.57
C VAL A 196 19.78 -35.95 -11.40
N MET A 197 19.55 -35.19 -12.49
CA MET A 197 18.47 -34.21 -12.73
C MET A 197 18.51 -32.83 -12.05
N ALA A 198 19.36 -31.93 -12.56
CA ALA A 198 19.24 -30.49 -12.39
C ALA A 198 18.39 -29.86 -13.51
N ARG A 199 17.10 -29.60 -13.27
CA ARG A 199 16.27 -28.73 -14.12
C ARG A 199 15.05 -28.19 -13.35
N GLY A 200 15.23 -27.16 -12.51
CA GLY A 200 14.08 -26.56 -11.79
C GLY A 200 14.32 -25.38 -10.83
N GLY A 201 15.51 -24.79 -10.75
CA GLY A 201 15.86 -23.84 -9.67
C GLY A 201 15.63 -22.34 -9.92
N GLN A 202 15.21 -21.91 -11.12
CA GLN A 202 15.28 -20.50 -11.52
C GLN A 202 14.04 -19.65 -11.15
N GLU A 203 12.96 -20.25 -10.67
CA GLU A 203 11.69 -19.54 -10.47
C GLU A 203 11.49 -18.94 -9.05
N GLU A 204 12.19 -19.48 -8.05
CA GLU A 204 12.05 -19.07 -6.63
C GLU A 204 12.80 -17.76 -6.34
N THR A 205 14.02 -17.60 -6.88
CA THR A 205 14.82 -16.37 -6.71
C THR A 205 14.15 -15.15 -7.33
N GLY A 206 13.41 -15.34 -8.43
CA GLY A 206 12.62 -14.28 -9.06
C GLY A 206 11.44 -13.81 -8.21
N LYS A 207 10.84 -14.68 -7.38
CA LYS A 207 9.73 -14.33 -6.49
C LYS A 207 10.23 -13.55 -5.27
N GLU A 208 11.37 -13.95 -4.70
CA GLU A 208 12.00 -13.23 -3.59
C GLU A 208 12.55 -11.85 -4.02
N ALA A 209 13.17 -11.75 -5.20
CA ALA A 209 13.62 -10.46 -5.73
C ALA A 209 12.45 -9.50 -6.00
N LYS A 210 11.31 -10.01 -6.52
CA LYS A 210 10.10 -9.21 -6.73
C LYS A 210 9.48 -8.73 -5.43
N LEU A 211 9.45 -9.57 -4.38
CA LEU A 211 8.96 -9.15 -3.06
C LEU A 211 9.92 -8.15 -2.41
N SER A 212 11.23 -8.38 -2.47
CA SER A 212 12.23 -7.43 -1.93
C SER A 212 12.17 -6.09 -2.65
N ALA A 213 12.04 -6.07 -3.98
CA ALA A 213 11.87 -4.83 -4.75
C ALA A 213 10.55 -4.11 -4.41
N PHE A 214 9.47 -4.85 -4.18
CA PHE A 214 8.18 -4.28 -3.76
C PHE A 214 8.29 -3.60 -2.38
N PHE A 215 8.96 -4.22 -1.41
CA PHE A 215 9.14 -3.63 -0.07
C PHE A 215 10.14 -2.47 -0.07
N SER A 216 11.24 -2.53 -0.84
CA SER A 216 12.15 -1.39 -1.03
C SER A 216 11.48 -0.21 -1.73
N ALA A 217 10.58 -0.45 -2.69
CA ALA A 217 9.83 0.62 -3.36
C ALA A 217 8.77 1.28 -2.45
N VAL A 218 8.21 0.54 -1.49
CA VAL A 218 7.29 1.10 -0.48
C VAL A 218 8.07 1.94 0.54
N ASN A 219 9.26 1.49 0.95
CA ASN A 219 10.10 2.24 1.89
C ASN A 219 10.74 3.48 1.24
N ALA A 220 11.21 3.38 0.00
CA ALA A 220 11.77 4.51 -0.77
C ALA A 220 10.71 5.56 -1.16
N LYS A 221 9.42 5.28 -0.97
CA LYS A 221 8.33 6.24 -1.16
C LYS A 221 7.96 6.96 0.14
N ALA A 222 8.35 6.43 1.30
CA ALA A 222 8.21 7.11 2.59
C ALA A 222 9.30 8.16 2.81
N GLU A 223 10.47 8.03 2.16
CA GLU A 223 11.59 8.98 2.28
C GLU A 223 11.73 9.95 1.08
N ARG A 224 10.69 10.06 0.25
CA ARG A 224 10.64 11.04 -0.86
C ARG A 224 9.55 12.09 -0.65
N GLU A 225 9.39 12.53 0.59
CA GLU A 225 8.67 13.75 0.95
C GLU A 225 9.68 14.88 1.20
N ASP A 226 10.40 15.30 0.15
CA ASP A 226 11.17 16.56 0.17
C ASP A 226 11.41 17.11 -1.25
N ASP A 227 10.45 16.88 -2.17
CA ASP A 227 10.45 17.48 -3.51
C ASP A 227 9.11 18.22 -3.75
N SER A 228 8.66 18.94 -2.72
CA SER A 228 7.41 19.74 -2.70
C SER A 228 7.50 21.01 -3.56
N SER A 229 8.70 21.41 -3.98
CA SER A 229 8.94 22.66 -4.71
C SER A 229 8.49 22.63 -6.17
N LYS A 230 8.31 21.43 -6.78
CA LYS A 230 7.89 21.33 -8.19
C LYS A 230 6.37 21.35 -8.41
N LEU A 231 5.58 20.96 -7.41
CA LEU A 231 4.11 20.92 -7.49
C LEU A 231 3.45 22.30 -7.31
N GLU A 232 4.13 23.28 -6.71
CA GLU A 232 3.63 24.65 -6.56
C GLU A 232 3.61 25.47 -7.86
N SER A 233 4.29 25.00 -8.91
CA SER A 233 4.32 25.70 -10.21
C SER A 233 3.01 25.55 -11.01
N ASN A 234 2.11 24.64 -10.62
CA ASN A 234 0.88 24.38 -11.36
C ASN A 234 -0.24 25.37 -10.97
N PRO A 235 -0.73 26.22 -11.90
CA PRO A 235 -1.73 27.25 -11.60
C PRO A 235 -3.05 26.67 -11.07
N ARG A 236 -3.41 25.43 -11.45
CA ARG A 236 -4.59 24.74 -10.92
C ARG A 236 -4.44 24.38 -9.45
N VAL A 237 -3.24 24.00 -9.02
CA VAL A 237 -2.96 23.65 -7.62
C VAL A 237 -2.96 24.91 -6.76
N LYS A 238 -2.37 26.01 -7.25
CA LYS A 238 -2.44 27.34 -6.60
C LYS A 238 -3.87 27.84 -6.39
N MET A 239 -4.72 27.71 -7.41
CA MET A 239 -6.16 28.02 -7.31
C MET A 239 -6.87 27.15 -6.28
N ALA A 240 -6.59 25.85 -6.27
CA ALA A 240 -7.18 24.93 -5.31
C ALA A 240 -6.74 25.24 -3.86
N MET A 241 -5.47 25.61 -3.66
CA MET A 241 -4.94 26.00 -2.35
C MET A 241 -5.56 27.31 -1.85
N ARG A 242 -5.64 28.36 -2.68
CA ARG A 242 -6.35 29.59 -2.28
C ARG A 242 -7.80 29.33 -1.93
N LYS A 243 -8.49 28.46 -2.67
CA LYS A 243 -9.88 28.11 -2.36
C LYS A 243 -9.99 27.36 -1.03
N ALA A 244 -9.04 26.50 -0.72
CA ALA A 244 -8.97 25.80 0.57
C ALA A 244 -8.65 26.75 1.73
N GLU A 245 -7.78 27.75 1.52
CA GLU A 245 -7.50 28.80 2.51
C GLU A 245 -8.72 29.67 2.78
N LEU A 246 -9.42 30.13 1.75
CA LEU A 246 -10.68 30.88 1.91
C LEU A 246 -11.72 30.08 2.69
N TYR A 247 -11.86 28.79 2.38
CA TYR A 247 -12.78 27.92 3.11
C TYR A 247 -12.37 27.74 4.58
N ARG A 248 -11.06 27.62 4.87
CA ARG A 248 -10.56 27.54 6.25
C ARG A 248 -10.83 28.85 7.00
N GLN A 249 -10.64 29.99 6.35
CA GLN A 249 -10.89 31.31 6.92
C GLN A 249 -12.38 31.52 7.22
N GLU A 250 -13.27 31.08 6.34
CA GLU A 250 -14.72 31.10 6.53
C GLU A 250 -15.16 30.21 7.71
N GLN A 251 -14.57 29.00 7.83
CA GLN A 251 -14.82 28.12 8.98
C GLN A 251 -14.34 28.73 10.31
N GLU A 252 -13.21 29.41 10.30
CA GLU A 252 -12.65 30.06 11.48
C GLU A 252 -13.47 31.29 11.89
N GLN A 253 -14.00 32.03 10.92
CA GLN A 253 -14.96 33.11 11.15
C GLN A 253 -16.24 32.58 11.79
N HIS A 254 -16.83 31.52 11.22
CA HIS A 254 -18.02 30.89 11.79
C HIS A 254 -17.79 30.37 13.21
N ARG A 255 -16.58 29.85 13.50
CA ARG A 255 -16.24 29.43 14.87
C ARG A 255 -16.13 30.62 15.82
N ARG A 256 -15.52 31.74 15.40
CA ARG A 256 -15.47 32.97 16.22
C ARG A 256 -16.86 33.54 16.48
N ASP A 257 -17.74 33.49 15.49
CA ASP A 257 -19.10 33.98 15.65
C ASP A 257 -19.90 33.08 16.61
N GLN A 258 -19.68 31.75 16.57
CA GLN A 258 -20.20 30.84 17.59
C GLN A 258 -19.62 31.14 18.98
N ASP A 259 -18.30 31.33 19.09
CA ASP A 259 -17.65 31.65 20.36
C ASP A 259 -18.17 32.98 20.95
N LYS A 260 -18.50 33.98 20.11
CA LYS A 260 -19.11 35.26 20.56
C LYS A 260 -20.52 35.09 21.12
N VAL A 261 -21.34 34.26 20.46
CA VAL A 261 -22.69 33.93 20.93
C VAL A 261 -22.63 33.19 22.27
N ASP A 262 -21.72 32.22 22.41
CA ASP A 262 -21.54 31.45 23.65
C ASP A 262 -20.98 32.31 24.81
N LEU A 263 -20.18 33.33 24.50
CA LEU A 263 -19.68 34.29 25.50
C LEU A 263 -20.68 35.38 25.88
N GLY A 264 -21.88 35.40 25.28
CA GLY A 264 -22.94 36.36 25.60
C GLY A 264 -22.57 37.81 25.29
N LEU A 265 -21.71 38.04 24.29
CA LEU A 265 -21.11 39.34 23.99
C LEU A 265 -21.87 40.17 22.93
N ASP A 266 -23.15 39.89 22.67
CA ASP A 266 -23.97 40.76 21.82
C ASP A 266 -25.33 41.04 22.49
N LEU A 267 -25.45 42.22 23.09
CA LEU A 267 -26.52 43.21 22.87
C LEU A 267 -26.41 44.37 23.88
N ASP A 268 -25.36 45.18 23.79
CA ASP A 268 -25.43 46.60 24.18
C ASP A 268 -25.53 47.43 22.88
N LEU A 269 -26.62 47.21 22.15
CA LEU A 269 -27.06 48.12 21.10
C LEU A 269 -28.12 49.06 21.69
N ASP A 270 -27.76 50.34 21.69
CA ASP A 270 -28.66 51.50 21.67
C ASP A 270 -29.57 51.70 22.89
N LEU A 271 -28.95 52.09 24.00
CA LEU A 271 -29.56 53.02 24.95
C LEU A 271 -29.76 54.39 24.27
N VAL A 272 -30.85 54.47 23.51
CA VAL A 272 -31.72 55.61 23.26
C VAL A 272 -31.14 56.98 23.61
N LYS A 273 -30.63 57.65 22.57
CA LYS A 273 -30.69 59.11 22.42
C LYS A 273 -32.15 59.57 22.52
N ALA A 274 -32.56 60.08 23.67
CA ALA A 274 -33.79 60.88 23.81
C ALA A 274 -33.71 61.78 25.06
N GLU A 275 -32.85 62.79 25.02
CA GLU A 275 -33.03 64.02 25.81
C GLU A 275 -33.21 65.14 24.78
N VAL A 276 -34.47 65.45 24.43
CA VAL A 276 -35.29 66.50 25.07
C VAL A 276 -34.62 67.86 24.89
N GLY A 277 -34.97 68.48 23.77
CA GLY A 277 -34.77 69.89 23.50
C GLY A 277 -35.96 70.34 22.65
N ASP A 278 -37.09 70.61 23.30
CA ASP A 278 -38.19 71.35 22.69
C ASP A 278 -38.41 72.62 23.50
N ASP A 279 -38.08 73.71 22.82
CA ASP A 279 -38.27 75.11 23.17
C ASP A 279 -39.75 75.43 23.43
N GLN A 280 -40.04 76.09 24.55
CA GLN A 280 -41.18 77.00 24.65
C GLN A 280 -40.67 78.42 24.84
N GLN A 281 -40.74 79.20 23.76
CA GLN A 281 -40.72 80.66 23.76
C GLN A 281 -42.16 81.19 23.59
N ASP A 282 -42.45 82.21 24.40
CA ASP A 282 -43.43 83.32 24.29
C ASP A 282 -44.94 83.04 24.25
#